data_AF-A0A9P6NZ30-F1
#
_entry.id   AF-A0A9P6NZ30-F1
#
_cell.length_a   1.000
_cell.length_b   1.000
_cell.length_c   1.000
_cell.angle_alpha   90.00
_cell.angle_beta   90.00
_cell.angle_gamma   90.00
#
_symmetry.space_group_name_H-M   'P 1'
#
loop_
_entity.id
_entity.type
_entity.pdbx_description
1 polymer ?
#
loop_
_entity_poly.entity_id
_entity_poly.type
_entity_poly.pdbx_seq_one_letter_code
_entity_poly.pdbx_strand_id
1 'polypeptide(L)'
;MAAIAFDTLKFANRLKTAGVPPAQAEAEAEVLADVFESNLDELATKADLRELEMRLDAKMDKRFAEVDKRFVRVEGEFLLLKWMLGVVIAGMVSLVIKAFLW
;
A
#
# COMPACT_ATOMS: atom_id res chain seq x y z
N MET A 1 -22.28 0.93 8.62
CA MET A 1 -22.04 2.27 8.03
C MET A 1 -23.39 2.94 7.93
N ALA A 2 -23.61 4.09 8.56
CA ALA A 2 -24.82 4.86 8.27
C ALA A 2 -24.54 5.62 6.97
N ALA A 3 -24.85 5.00 5.82
CA ALA A 3 -24.93 5.74 4.58
C ALA A 3 -25.97 6.84 4.81
N ILE A 4 -25.63 8.10 4.54
CA ILE A 4 -26.63 9.16 4.49
C ILE A 4 -27.46 8.84 3.24
N ALA A 5 -28.55 8.10 3.44
CA ALA A 5 -29.45 7.72 2.36
C ALA A 5 -29.96 9.00 1.68
N PHE A 6 -30.02 8.97 0.36
CA PHE A 6 -30.62 10.07 -0.39
C PHE A 6 -32.11 10.15 -0.04
N ASP A 7 -32.53 11.28 0.51
CA ASP A 7 -33.92 11.49 0.93
C ASP A 7 -34.74 11.98 -0.27
N THR A 8 -35.21 11.02 -1.06
CA THR A 8 -36.00 11.22 -2.29
C THR A 8 -37.22 12.10 -2.05
N LEU A 9 -37.92 11.90 -0.91
CA LEU A 9 -39.14 12.65 -0.58
C LEU A 9 -38.83 14.12 -0.27
N LYS A 10 -37.79 14.37 0.54
CA LYS A 10 -37.35 15.73 0.85
C LYS A 10 -36.83 16.46 -0.39
N PHE A 11 -36.16 15.74 -1.30
CA PHE A 11 -35.70 16.30 -2.57
C PHE A 11 -36.88 16.68 -3.49
N ALA A 12 -37.83 15.77 -3.72
CA ALA A 12 -39.03 16.05 -4.50
C ALA A 12 -39.84 17.23 -3.92
N ASN A 13 -39.98 17.31 -2.60
CA ASN A 13 -40.69 18.41 -1.94
C ASN A 13 -39.99 19.77 -2.10
N ARG A 14 -38.65 19.78 -2.17
CA ARG A 14 -37.90 21.00 -2.48
C ARG A 14 -38.13 21.45 -3.92
N LEU A 15 -38.15 20.53 -4.87
CA LEU A 15 -38.44 20.83 -6.28
C LEU A 15 -39.87 21.39 -6.44
N LYS A 16 -40.86 20.78 -5.78
CA LYS A 16 -42.25 21.29 -5.76
C LYS A 16 -42.33 22.71 -5.22
N THR A 17 -41.63 23.00 -4.12
CA THR A 17 -41.55 24.36 -3.55
C THR A 17 -40.89 25.35 -4.50
N ALA A 18 -39.97 24.90 -5.35
CA ALA A 18 -39.33 25.72 -6.39
C ALA A 18 -40.20 25.90 -7.65
N GLY A 19 -41.41 25.32 -7.69
CA GLY A 19 -42.35 25.46 -8.81
C GLY A 19 -42.30 24.32 -9.83
N VAL A 20 -41.53 23.25 -9.58
CA VAL A 20 -41.53 22.05 -10.43
C VAL A 20 -42.85 21.29 -10.26
N PRO A 21 -43.55 20.90 -11.35
CA PRO A 21 -44.76 20.10 -11.27
C PRO A 21 -44.57 18.81 -10.46
N PRO A 22 -45.55 18.36 -9.66
CA PRO A 22 -45.39 17.23 -8.76
C PRO A 22 -44.87 15.95 -9.42
N ALA A 23 -45.40 15.61 -10.60
CA ALA A 23 -44.99 14.42 -11.35
C ALA A 23 -43.53 14.51 -11.84
N GLN A 24 -43.06 15.70 -12.21
CA GLN A 24 -41.68 15.90 -12.64
C GLN A 24 -40.73 15.87 -11.44
N ALA A 25 -41.11 16.52 -10.33
CA ALA A 25 -40.33 16.52 -9.11
C ALA A 25 -40.14 15.13 -8.52
N GLU A 26 -41.15 14.27 -8.61
CA GLU A 26 -41.08 12.87 -8.17
C GLU A 26 -40.20 12.04 -9.10
N ALA A 27 -40.38 12.16 -10.43
CA ALA A 27 -39.57 11.45 -11.40
C ALA A 27 -38.08 11.84 -11.35
N GLU A 28 -37.76 13.12 -11.17
CA GLU A 28 -36.37 13.58 -11.01
C GLU A 28 -35.73 13.06 -9.73
N ALA A 29 -36.50 13.02 -8.63
CA ALA A 29 -36.03 12.50 -7.36
C ALA A 29 -35.73 10.99 -7.44
N GLU A 30 -36.61 10.24 -8.11
CA GLU A 30 -36.47 8.78 -8.30
C GLU A 30 -35.23 8.46 -9.13
N VAL A 31 -35.07 9.09 -10.30
CA VAL A 31 -33.90 8.86 -11.16
C VAL A 31 -32.59 9.24 -10.45
N LEU A 32 -32.57 10.33 -9.68
CA LEU A 32 -31.39 10.70 -8.90
C LEU A 32 -31.11 9.73 -7.76
N ALA A 33 -32.13 9.18 -7.11
CA ALA A 33 -31.97 8.16 -6.09
C ALA A 33 -31.31 6.89 -6.66
N ASP A 34 -31.80 6.41 -7.81
CA ASP A 34 -31.25 5.23 -8.49
C ASP A 34 -29.79 5.43 -8.92
N VAL A 35 -29.45 6.60 -9.45
CA VAL A 35 -28.06 6.94 -9.80
C VAL A 35 -27.19 7.00 -8.55
N PHE A 36 -27.67 7.60 -7.45
CA PHE A 36 -26.89 7.64 -6.21
C PHE A 36 -26.68 6.24 -5.61
N GLU A 37 -27.71 5.39 -5.58
CA GLU A 37 -27.62 4.04 -5.03
C GLU A 37 -26.62 3.18 -5.84
N SER A 38 -26.75 3.18 -7.16
CA SER A 38 -25.82 2.47 -8.05
C SER A 38 -24.37 2.96 -7.94
N ASN A 39 -24.14 4.27 -7.79
CA ASN A 39 -22.79 4.81 -7.64
C ASN A 39 -22.20 4.57 -6.25
N LEU A 40 -23.02 4.57 -5.18
CA LEU A 40 -22.55 4.36 -3.82
C LEU A 40 -22.08 2.93 -3.57
N ASP A 41 -22.68 1.94 -4.23
CA ASP A 41 -22.28 0.53 -4.14
C ASP A 41 -20.88 0.25 -4.71
N GLU A 42 -20.39 1.07 -5.66
CA GLU A 42 -19.07 0.91 -6.26
C GLU A 42 -17.93 1.59 -5.46
N LEU A 43 -18.27 2.40 -4.44
CA LEU A 43 -17.27 3.17 -3.71
C LEU A 43 -16.63 2.37 -2.57
N ALA A 44 -15.29 2.47 -2.48
CA ALA A 44 -14.56 1.93 -1.35
C ALA A 44 -15.01 2.59 -0.04
N THR A 45 -15.35 1.76 0.94
CA THR A 45 -15.75 2.21 2.27
C THR A 45 -14.52 2.55 3.12
N LYS A 46 -14.75 3.28 4.23
CA LYS A 46 -13.69 3.52 5.23
C LYS A 46 -13.14 2.23 5.83
N ALA A 47 -13.95 1.17 5.88
CA ALA A 47 -13.51 -0.14 6.35
C ALA A 47 -12.53 -0.78 5.35
N ASP A 48 -12.85 -0.72 4.06
CA ASP A 48 -11.98 -1.24 2.99
C ASP A 48 -10.63 -0.53 2.96
N LEU A 49 -10.63 0.80 3.16
CA LEU A 49 -9.39 1.57 3.25
C LEU A 49 -8.54 1.18 4.47
N ARG A 50 -9.18 0.96 5.64
CA ARG A 50 -8.47 0.51 6.85
C ARG A 50 -7.91 -0.91 6.68
N GLU A 51 -8.66 -1.79 6.04
CA GLU A 51 -8.16 -3.13 5.71
C GLU A 51 -6.95 -3.06 4.77
N LEU A 52 -7.04 -2.20 3.75
CA LEU A 52 -5.94 -1.98 2.82
C LEU A 52 -4.69 -1.42 3.53
N GLU A 53 -4.85 -0.46 4.43
CA GLU A 53 -3.79 0.12 5.26
C GLU A 53 -3.11 -0.97 6.11
N MET A 54 -3.88 -1.75 6.89
CA MET A 54 -3.33 -2.85 7.68
C MET A 54 -2.60 -3.88 6.83
N ARG A 55 -3.13 -4.20 5.65
CA ARG A 55 -2.50 -5.13 4.71
C ARG A 55 -1.20 -4.56 4.13
N LEU A 56 -1.14 -3.25 3.89
CA LEU A 56 0.04 -2.56 3.40
C LEU A 56 1.14 -2.56 4.47
N ASP A 57 0.80 -2.20 5.71
CA ASP A 57 1.73 -2.21 6.84
C ASP A 57 2.33 -3.60 7.06
N ALA A 58 1.49 -4.63 7.13
CA ALA A 58 1.96 -6.01 7.28
C ALA A 58 2.87 -6.45 6.12
N LYS A 59 2.61 -6.00 4.89
CA LYS A 59 3.49 -6.28 3.74
C LYS A 59 4.81 -5.52 3.85
N MET A 60 4.79 -4.26 4.27
CA MET A 60 6.00 -3.46 4.46
C MET A 60 6.88 -4.07 5.54
N ASP A 61 6.35 -4.40 6.70
CA ASP A 61 7.07 -5.05 7.79
C ASP A 61 7.74 -6.35 7.33
N LYS A 62 6.98 -7.18 6.59
CA LYS A 62 7.53 -8.43 6.03
C LYS A 62 8.68 -8.18 5.07
N ARG A 63 8.60 -7.13 4.24
CA ARG A 63 9.64 -6.77 3.27
C ARG A 63 10.88 -6.21 3.96
N PHE A 64 10.72 -5.36 4.99
CA PHE A 64 11.84 -4.89 5.79
C PHE A 64 12.55 -6.04 6.50
N ALA A 65 11.81 -6.95 7.12
CA ALA A 65 12.40 -8.15 7.74
C ALA A 65 13.14 -9.05 6.74
N GLU A 66 12.67 -9.14 5.48
CA GLU A 66 13.39 -9.86 4.43
C GLU A 66 14.69 -9.15 4.03
N VAL A 67 14.66 -7.82 3.94
CA VAL A 67 15.83 -6.97 3.65
C VAL A 67 16.87 -7.10 4.76
N ASP A 68 16.47 -7.04 6.03
CA ASP A 68 17.39 -7.21 7.17
C ASP A 68 18.09 -8.58 7.13
N LYS A 69 17.36 -9.65 6.82
CA LYS A 69 17.95 -10.99 6.65
C LYS A 69 18.98 -11.03 5.51
N ARG A 70 18.74 -10.31 4.41
CA ARG A 70 19.69 -10.20 3.30
C ARG A 70 20.94 -9.43 3.73
N PHE A 71 20.80 -8.34 4.50
CA PHE A 71 21.94 -7.59 5.04
C PHE A 71 22.80 -8.45 5.95
N VAL A 72 22.21 -9.17 6.91
CA VAL A 72 22.96 -10.09 7.79
C VAL A 72 23.71 -11.16 6.99
N ARG A 73 23.10 -11.71 5.93
CA ARG A 73 23.78 -12.66 5.05
C ARG A 73 24.97 -12.01 4.34
N VAL A 74 24.78 -10.83 3.74
CA VAL A 74 25.83 -10.09 3.03
C VAL A 74 26.98 -9.73 3.97
N GLU A 75 26.71 -9.31 5.19
CA GLU A 75 27.74 -9.04 6.20
C GLU A 75 28.57 -10.29 6.52
N GLY A 76 27.92 -11.46 6.66
CA GLY A 76 28.61 -12.73 6.86
C GLY A 76 29.50 -13.12 5.69
N GLU A 77 28.97 -13.03 4.46
CA GLU A 77 29.74 -13.29 3.23
C GLU A 77 30.93 -12.32 3.09
N PHE A 78 30.73 -11.04 3.43
CA PHE A 78 31.78 -10.03 3.41
C PHE A 78 32.87 -10.31 4.46
N LEU A 79 32.49 -10.76 5.67
CA LEU A 79 33.45 -11.14 6.70
C LEU A 79 34.31 -12.32 6.25
N LEU A 80 33.69 -13.35 5.65
CA LEU A 80 34.40 -14.49 5.07
C LEU A 80 35.36 -14.05 3.96
N LEU A 81 34.90 -13.19 3.05
CA LEU A 81 35.72 -12.63 1.97
C LEU A 81 36.94 -11.89 2.53
N LYS A 82 36.75 -11.06 3.58
CA LYS A 82 37.84 -10.32 4.24
C LYS A 82 38.91 -11.27 4.80
N TRP A 83 38.50 -12.37 5.40
CA TRP A 83 39.44 -13.38 5.93
C TRP A 83 40.21 -14.08 4.81
N MET A 84 39.53 -14.49 3.73
CA MET A 84 40.19 -15.12 2.58
C MET A 84 41.24 -14.20 1.95
N LEU A 85 40.91 -12.92 1.77
CA LEU A 85 41.86 -11.92 1.28
C LEU A 85 43.07 -11.77 2.21
N GLY A 86 42.87 -11.79 3.53
CA GLY A 86 43.96 -11.79 4.50
C GLY A 86 44.91 -12.98 4.33
N VAL A 87 44.38 -14.19 4.11
CA VAL A 87 45.19 -15.38 3.86
C VAL A 87 45.95 -15.27 2.53
N VAL A 88 45.30 -14.79 1.47
CA VAL A 88 45.94 -14.60 0.16
C VAL A 88 47.10 -13.59 0.26
N ILE A 89 46.87 -12.44 0.91
CA ILE A 89 47.90 -11.42 1.11
C ILE A 89 49.07 -11.98 1.93
N ALA A 90 48.79 -12.69 3.03
CA ALA A 90 49.84 -13.32 3.83
C ALA A 90 50.66 -14.34 3.01
N GLY A 91 49.98 -15.14 2.18
CA GLY A 91 50.63 -16.05 1.23
C GLY A 91 51.54 -15.33 0.24
N MET A 92 51.06 -14.25 -0.37
CA MET A 92 51.86 -13.43 -1.29
C MET A 92 53.09 -12.83 -0.60
N VAL A 93 52.93 -12.27 0.61
CA VAL A 93 54.04 -11.71 1.40
C VAL A 93 55.09 -12.78 1.72
N SER A 94 54.66 -14.00 2.06
CA SER A 94 55.58 -15.11 2.33
C SER A 94 56.46 -15.48 1.13
N LEU A 95 55.88 -15.45 -0.09
CA LEU A 95 56.61 -15.72 -1.33
C LEU A 95 57.63 -14.61 -1.64
N VAL A 96 57.25 -13.35 -1.44
CA VAL A 96 58.16 -12.21 -1.62
C VAL A 96 59.35 -12.32 -0.66
N ILE A 97 59.11 -12.58 0.63
CA ILE A 97 60.19 -12.78 1.61
C ILE A 97 61.13 -13.91 1.15
N LYS A 98 60.58 -15.05 0.74
CA LYS A 98 61.37 -16.19 0.29
C LYS A 98 62.20 -15.90 -0.97
N ALA A 99 61.70 -15.06 -1.88
CA ALA A 99 62.37 -14.77 -3.15
C ALA A 99 63.52 -13.75 -3.03
N PHE A 100 63.49 -12.87 -2.01
CA PHE A 100 64.45 -11.77 -1.88
C PHE A 100 65.41 -11.90 -0.68
N LEU A 101 65.07 -12.67 0.35
CA LEU A 101 65.85 -12.78 1.60
C LEU A 101 66.54 -14.15 1.78
N TRP A 102 66.42 -15.05 0.80
CA TRP A 102 67.07 -16.37 0.76
C TRP A 102 67.53 -16.71 -0.66
#